data_AF-A0A9E1XX87-F1
#
_entry.id   AF-A0A9E1XX87-F1
#
_cell.length_a   1.000
_cell.length_b   1.000
_cell.length_c   1.000
_cell.angle_alpha   90.00
_cell.angle_beta   90.00
_cell.angle_gamma   90.00
#
_symmetry.space_group_name_H-M   'P 1'
#
loop_
_entity.id
_entity.type
_entity.pdbx_description
1 polymer ?
#
loop_
_entity_poly.entity_id
_entity_poly.type
_entity_poly.pdbx_seq_one_letter_code
_entity_poly.pdbx_strand_id
1 'polypeptide(L)'
;MSFSKILAFMAVALFSLVLIVGLFKKAFIGEKNSPITDINDPIELQLDGEYISTTTATTPFNEDIVSRPPPVADESSDVDRINELFNLGMPKLPIVETVTYTSRVPWKRGAAAWVVDYANHYKTSRHFIARSLNKKVDYDTQNVTNGDKFNVFRKDKDVDFHLVVDITRSKLWFYYHDKSSDERVLLKTYPVGLGRADTMKASGILTPIGKYSLGDKIAVYRPGYKGIYNGERIEMMTVFGTRWIPFDKEISECTEPAKGLGIHGAPWVWNEKTRRKEESLDGIGEYDSDGCIRLRTADIEELFAIVITKPTYIQLVKDFRDADVPGVE
;
A
#
# COMPACT_ATOMS: atom_id res chain seq x y z
N MET A 1 32.09 -26.05 57.81
CA MET A 1 32.16 -26.51 56.40
C MET A 1 33.16 -25.61 55.68
N SER A 2 34.10 -26.13 54.89
CA SER A 2 35.07 -25.25 54.19
C SER A 2 34.37 -24.42 53.12
N PHE A 3 34.85 -23.20 52.87
CA PHE A 3 34.28 -22.28 51.88
C PHE A 3 34.09 -22.94 50.51
N SER A 4 35.06 -23.75 50.06
CA SER A 4 34.99 -24.51 48.81
C SER A 4 33.80 -25.50 48.75
N LYS A 5 33.42 -26.09 49.89
CA LYS A 5 32.27 -27.02 49.96
C LYS A 5 30.93 -26.27 49.90
N ILE A 6 30.87 -25.08 50.48
CA ILE A 6 29.67 -24.21 50.39
C ILE A 6 29.49 -23.74 48.94
N LEU A 7 30.57 -23.34 48.28
CA LEU A 7 30.54 -22.87 46.89
C LEU A 7 30.14 -23.98 45.92
N ALA A 8 30.65 -25.20 46.11
CA ALA A 8 30.23 -26.38 45.34
C ALA A 8 28.75 -26.70 45.53
N PHE A 9 28.23 -26.61 46.77
CA PHE A 9 26.83 -26.85 47.06
C PHE A 9 25.91 -25.79 46.41
N MET A 10 26.30 -24.51 46.47
CA MET A 10 25.55 -23.44 45.80
C MET A 10 25.53 -23.60 44.28
N ALA A 11 26.65 -24.01 43.67
CA ALA A 11 26.71 -24.27 42.24
C ALA A 11 25.74 -25.39 41.83
N VAL A 12 25.74 -26.52 42.55
CA VAL A 12 24.83 -27.64 42.28
C VAL A 12 23.36 -27.22 42.45
N ALA A 13 23.06 -26.44 43.48
CA ALA A 13 21.70 -25.93 43.72
C ALA A 13 21.24 -24.98 42.60
N LEU A 14 22.12 -24.08 42.13
CA LEU A 14 21.83 -23.15 41.05
C LEU A 14 21.56 -23.89 39.73
N PHE A 15 22.42 -24.84 39.35
CA PHE A 15 22.24 -25.60 38.11
C PHE A 15 21.01 -26.52 38.15
N SER A 16 20.69 -27.08 39.33
CA SER A 16 19.46 -27.87 39.52
C SER A 16 18.21 -27.00 39.35
N LEU A 17 18.22 -25.76 39.86
CA LEU A 17 17.11 -24.82 39.68
C LEU A 17 16.90 -24.46 38.19
N VAL A 18 17.97 -24.18 37.46
CA VAL A 18 17.91 -23.87 36.02
C VAL A 18 17.33 -25.05 35.23
N LEU A 19 17.72 -26.28 35.57
CA LEU A 19 17.24 -27.48 34.89
C LEU A 19 15.75 -27.73 35.16
N ILE A 20 15.30 -27.51 36.40
CA ILE A 20 13.88 -27.58 36.78
C ILE A 20 13.06 -26.53 36.02
N VAL A 21 13.51 -25.26 35.98
CA VAL A 21 12.83 -24.19 35.24
C VAL A 21 12.76 -24.50 33.75
N GLY A 22 13.82 -25.05 33.16
CA GLY A 22 13.85 -25.46 31.75
C GLY A 22 12.83 -26.56 31.42
N LEU A 23 12.67 -27.54 32.31
CA LEU A 23 11.70 -28.62 32.14
C LEU A 23 10.25 -28.13 32.28
N PHE A 24 9.96 -27.24 33.23
CA PHE A 24 8.63 -26.65 33.38
C PHE A 24 8.26 -25.69 32.24
N LYS A 25 9.24 -24.96 31.67
CA LYS A 25 9.01 -24.08 30.52
C LYS A 25 8.61 -24.89 29.27
N LYS A 26 9.13 -26.11 29.10
CA LYS A 26 8.78 -27.00 27.98
C LYS A 26 7.40 -27.65 28.13
N ALA A 27 6.88 -27.79 29.35
CA ALA A 27 5.53 -28.31 29.60
C ALA A 27 4.42 -27.26 29.42
N PHE A 28 4.73 -25.96 29.61
CA PHE A 28 3.77 -24.87 29.43
C PHE A 28 3.74 -24.27 28.02
N ILE A 29 4.81 -24.45 27.25
CA ILE A 29 4.86 -24.08 25.84
C ILE A 29 4.52 -25.35 25.06
N GLY A 30 3.22 -25.64 24.92
CA GLY A 30 2.75 -26.58 23.91
C GLY A 30 3.37 -26.22 22.56
N GLU A 31 3.69 -27.22 21.74
CA GLU A 31 4.25 -27.11 20.39
C GLU A 31 3.50 -26.08 19.53
N LYS A 32 3.81 -24.80 19.72
CA LYS A 32 3.69 -23.80 18.68
C LYS A 32 4.93 -23.96 17.85
N ASN A 33 4.78 -24.67 16.75
CA ASN A 33 5.66 -24.53 15.60
C ASN A 33 5.91 -23.04 15.41
N SER A 34 7.11 -22.57 15.70
CA SER A 34 7.51 -21.22 15.36
C SER A 34 7.33 -21.10 13.84
N PRO A 35 6.46 -20.20 13.35
CA PRO A 35 6.41 -19.95 11.93
C PRO A 35 7.77 -19.41 11.53
N ILE A 36 8.37 -20.04 10.52
CA ILE A 36 9.44 -19.44 9.73
C ILE A 36 8.91 -18.08 9.30
N THR A 37 9.54 -17.01 9.77
CA THR A 37 9.16 -15.64 9.44
C THR A 37 9.35 -15.46 7.94
N ASP A 38 8.24 -15.39 7.22
CA ASP A 38 8.18 -15.20 5.78
C ASP A 38 8.59 -13.76 5.46
N ILE A 39 9.57 -13.60 4.56
CA ILE A 39 10.15 -12.29 4.20
C ILE A 39 9.16 -11.46 3.33
N ASN A 40 8.01 -12.04 2.97
CA ASN A 40 7.00 -11.41 2.09
C ASN A 40 5.61 -11.22 2.71
N ASP A 41 5.42 -11.52 3.99
CA ASP A 41 4.25 -10.94 4.68
C ASP A 41 4.58 -9.46 4.92
N PRO A 42 3.69 -8.51 4.54
CA PRO A 42 3.89 -7.12 4.91
C PRO A 42 4.09 -7.11 6.41
N ILE A 43 5.25 -6.61 6.84
CA ILE A 43 5.57 -6.51 8.27
C ILE A 43 4.42 -5.71 8.87
N GLU A 44 3.61 -6.34 9.72
CA GLU A 44 2.75 -5.62 10.66
C GLU A 44 3.70 -4.87 11.58
N LEU A 45 4.14 -3.70 11.11
CA LEU A 45 4.94 -2.80 11.91
C LEU A 45 4.03 -2.35 13.05
N GLN A 46 4.36 -2.80 14.26
CA GLN A 46 4.15 -1.96 15.43
C GLN A 46 5.02 -0.72 15.20
N LEU A 47 4.42 0.28 14.55
CA LEU A 47 5.02 1.60 14.41
C LEU A 47 4.99 2.23 15.81
N ASP A 48 6.04 2.00 16.57
CA ASP A 48 6.28 2.66 17.86
C ASP A 48 6.75 4.12 17.68
N GLY A 49 6.58 4.68 16.48
CA GLY A 49 6.93 6.05 16.15
C GLY A 49 5.78 7.00 16.45
N GLU A 50 5.99 7.91 17.40
CA GLU A 50 5.18 9.12 17.53
C GLU A 50 5.22 9.90 16.21
N TYR A 51 4.10 9.89 15.48
CA TYR A 51 3.86 10.86 14.43
C TYR A 51 3.46 12.18 15.12
N ILE A 52 4.42 13.09 15.22
CA ILE A 52 4.16 14.48 15.62
C ILE A 52 3.51 15.17 14.42
N SER A 53 2.19 15.12 14.34
CA SER A 53 1.44 16.03 13.46
C SER A 53 1.35 17.38 14.13
N THR A 54 1.64 18.44 13.38
CA THR A 54 1.57 19.81 13.88
C THR A 54 0.13 20.27 13.75
N THR A 55 -0.66 20.10 14.82
CA THR A 55 -2.04 20.57 14.87
C THR A 55 -2.08 22.09 14.76
N THR A 56 -2.36 22.60 13.56
CA THR A 56 -2.59 24.04 13.34
C THR A 56 -4.08 24.29 13.52
N ALA A 57 -4.43 25.16 14.47
CA ALA A 57 -5.81 25.46 14.80
C ALA A 57 -6.56 26.04 13.58
N THR A 58 -7.71 25.44 13.27
CA THR A 58 -8.58 25.86 12.17
C THR A 58 -9.12 27.26 12.44
N THR A 59 -8.59 28.25 11.73
CA THR A 59 -9.16 29.59 11.69
C THR A 59 -10.32 29.56 10.68
N PRO A 60 -11.51 30.10 10.98
CA PRO A 60 -12.61 30.13 10.02
C PRO A 60 -12.19 30.94 8.79
N PHE A 61 -12.13 30.28 7.64
CA PHE A 61 -11.62 30.83 6.39
C PHE A 61 -12.74 31.46 5.56
N ASN A 62 -12.42 32.57 4.90
CA ASN A 62 -13.28 33.34 4.03
C ASN A 62 -13.18 32.74 2.60
N GLU A 63 -14.29 32.26 2.04
CA GLU A 63 -14.36 31.48 0.78
C GLU A 63 -13.90 32.23 -0.50
N ASP A 64 -13.54 33.51 -0.42
CA ASP A 64 -13.44 34.40 -1.59
C ASP A 64 -12.06 34.48 -2.28
N ILE A 65 -11.03 33.70 -1.92
CA ILE A 65 -9.65 33.90 -2.45
C ILE A 65 -9.06 32.67 -3.19
N VAL A 66 -9.87 31.65 -3.48
CA VAL A 66 -9.50 30.69 -4.54
C VAL A 66 -10.66 30.66 -5.53
N SER A 67 -10.68 31.64 -6.43
CA SER A 67 -11.57 31.57 -7.59
C SER A 67 -11.22 30.28 -8.32
N ARG A 68 -12.06 29.25 -8.15
CA ARG A 68 -11.96 27.98 -8.85
C ARG A 68 -11.73 28.34 -10.32
N PRO A 69 -10.56 28.04 -10.91
CA PRO A 69 -10.35 28.33 -12.32
C PRO A 69 -11.53 27.70 -13.08
N PRO A 70 -12.10 28.42 -14.07
CA PRO A 70 -13.23 27.90 -14.82
C PRO A 70 -12.89 26.49 -15.28
N PRO A 71 -13.84 25.53 -15.19
CA PRO A 71 -13.56 24.15 -15.58
C PRO A 71 -13.09 24.17 -17.04
N VAL A 72 -11.78 23.98 -17.21
CA VAL A 72 -11.20 23.70 -18.53
C VAL A 72 -11.91 22.43 -18.98
N ALA A 73 -12.60 22.49 -20.12
CA ALA A 73 -13.31 21.34 -20.67
C ALA A 73 -12.37 20.13 -20.65
N ASP A 74 -12.73 19.13 -19.85
CA ASP A 74 -11.92 17.95 -19.56
C ASP A 74 -11.87 17.09 -20.83
N GLU A 75 -10.90 17.35 -21.71
CA GLU A 75 -10.62 16.49 -22.87
C GLU A 75 -10.03 15.13 -22.45
N SER A 76 -9.67 14.94 -21.17
CA SER A 76 -9.22 13.66 -20.63
C SER A 76 -10.43 12.80 -20.23
N SER A 77 -10.96 12.02 -21.16
CA SER A 77 -11.96 10.98 -20.88
C SER A 77 -11.53 10.11 -19.69
N ASP A 78 -12.47 9.77 -18.80
CA ASP A 78 -12.20 8.78 -17.75
C ASP A 78 -11.81 7.44 -18.40
N VAL A 79 -10.61 6.96 -18.08
CA VAL A 79 -10.06 5.69 -18.58
C VAL A 79 -10.10 4.66 -17.47
N ASP A 80 -10.51 3.44 -17.79
CA ASP A 80 -10.35 2.26 -16.91
C ASP A 80 -10.07 1.01 -17.74
N ARG A 81 -8.80 0.62 -17.77
CA ARG A 81 -8.26 -0.59 -18.40
C ARG A 81 -7.80 -1.61 -17.38
N ILE A 82 -8.11 -1.43 -16.09
CA ILE A 82 -7.57 -2.29 -15.04
C ILE A 82 -8.04 -3.74 -15.21
N ASN A 83 -9.26 -3.94 -15.70
CA ASN A 83 -9.76 -5.28 -15.99
C ASN A 83 -8.88 -6.05 -16.97
N GLU A 84 -8.13 -5.40 -17.86
CA GLU A 84 -7.19 -6.06 -18.80
C GLU A 84 -5.96 -6.66 -18.09
N LEU A 85 -5.64 -6.23 -16.87
CA LEU A 85 -4.61 -6.87 -16.03
C LEU A 85 -5.09 -8.21 -15.47
N PHE A 86 -6.38 -8.35 -15.19
CA PHE A 86 -6.96 -9.48 -14.45
C PHE A 86 -7.76 -10.45 -15.32
N ASN A 87 -8.15 -10.03 -16.53
CA ASN A 87 -8.89 -10.85 -17.48
C ASN A 87 -8.04 -12.04 -17.95
N LEU A 88 -8.55 -13.26 -17.78
CA LEU A 88 -7.88 -14.47 -18.28
C LEU A 88 -7.99 -14.60 -19.81
N GLY A 89 -9.03 -13.99 -20.40
CA GLY A 89 -9.27 -13.93 -21.85
C GLY A 89 -8.66 -12.69 -22.51
N MET A 90 -9.32 -12.21 -23.56
CA MET A 90 -9.03 -10.93 -24.22
C MET A 90 -10.15 -9.92 -23.89
N PRO A 91 -9.88 -8.60 -23.89
CA PRO A 91 -8.56 -7.95 -24.01
C PRO A 91 -7.67 -8.18 -22.78
N LYS A 92 -6.36 -8.14 -23.00
CA LYS A 92 -5.30 -8.35 -22.00
C LYS A 92 -4.10 -7.50 -22.32
N LEU A 93 -3.50 -6.88 -21.29
CA LEU A 93 -2.30 -6.06 -21.47
C LEU A 93 -1.06 -6.90 -21.80
N PRO A 94 -0.13 -6.38 -22.62
CA PRO A 94 1.06 -7.13 -23.03
C PRO A 94 2.05 -7.41 -21.89
N ILE A 95 1.89 -6.72 -20.75
CA ILE A 95 2.74 -6.88 -19.55
C ILE A 95 2.30 -8.03 -18.62
N VAL A 96 1.17 -8.68 -18.91
CA VAL A 96 0.66 -9.81 -18.12
C VAL A 96 0.56 -11.08 -18.96
N GLU A 97 0.73 -12.23 -18.31
CA GLU A 97 0.53 -13.54 -18.89
C GLU A 97 -0.35 -14.41 -17.98
N THR A 98 -1.10 -15.34 -18.56
CA THR A 98 -1.90 -16.30 -17.79
C THR A 98 -1.10 -17.57 -17.59
N VAL A 99 -0.89 -17.94 -16.33
CA VAL A 99 -0.24 -19.19 -15.95
C VAL A 99 -1.28 -20.16 -15.41
N THR A 100 -0.94 -21.46 -15.43
CA THR A 100 -1.75 -22.51 -14.83
C THR A 100 -1.05 -22.97 -13.55
N TYR A 101 -1.79 -22.97 -12.45
CA TYR A 101 -1.30 -23.48 -11.19
C TYR A 101 -1.06 -24.97 -11.25
N THR A 102 0.16 -25.36 -10.92
CA THR A 102 0.53 -26.72 -10.56
C THR A 102 1.27 -26.70 -9.22
N SER A 103 0.95 -27.64 -8.35
CA SER A 103 1.66 -27.82 -7.08
C SER A 103 3.09 -28.34 -7.29
N ARG A 104 3.42 -28.87 -8.46
CA ARG A 104 4.78 -29.28 -8.83
C ARG A 104 5.24 -28.46 -10.03
N VAL A 105 6.33 -27.74 -9.86
CA VAL A 105 6.88 -26.81 -10.85
C VAL A 105 8.39 -27.04 -11.01
N PRO A 106 8.96 -26.87 -12.20
CA PRO A 106 10.39 -27.10 -12.42
C PRO A 106 11.30 -26.18 -11.60
N TRP A 107 10.83 -24.97 -11.28
CA TRP A 107 11.59 -23.94 -10.58
C TRP A 107 11.57 -24.07 -9.05
N LYS A 108 10.83 -25.03 -8.48
CA LYS A 108 10.82 -25.34 -7.03
C LYS A 108 11.04 -26.83 -6.82
N ARG A 109 12.24 -27.21 -6.36
CA ARG A 109 12.63 -28.62 -6.20
C ARG A 109 12.18 -29.17 -4.84
N GLY A 110 11.64 -30.38 -4.84
CA GLY A 110 11.40 -31.17 -3.63
C GLY A 110 10.22 -30.75 -2.74
N ALA A 111 9.58 -29.62 -3.02
CA ALA A 111 8.44 -29.11 -2.26
C ALA A 111 7.28 -28.72 -3.18
N ALA A 112 6.06 -28.76 -2.65
CA ALA A 112 4.91 -28.21 -3.35
C ALA A 112 5.03 -26.69 -3.47
N ALA A 113 4.65 -26.15 -4.63
CA ALA A 113 4.50 -24.72 -4.84
C ALA A 113 3.12 -24.24 -4.37
N TRP A 114 3.09 -23.09 -3.72
CA TRP A 114 1.90 -22.36 -3.27
C TRP A 114 1.80 -21.02 -4.00
N VAL A 115 0.69 -20.28 -3.84
CA VAL A 115 0.50 -18.96 -4.49
C VAL A 115 1.65 -17.99 -4.20
N VAL A 116 2.18 -17.98 -2.96
CA VAL A 116 3.34 -17.15 -2.59
C VAL A 116 4.59 -17.47 -3.42
N ASP A 117 4.77 -18.73 -3.81
CA ASP A 117 5.91 -19.12 -4.64
C ASP A 117 5.78 -18.60 -6.07
N TYR A 118 4.57 -18.59 -6.62
CA TYR A 118 4.29 -17.97 -7.91
C TYR A 118 4.47 -16.45 -7.82
N ALA A 119 3.94 -15.81 -6.78
CA ALA A 119 4.12 -14.39 -6.53
C ALA A 119 5.60 -13.99 -6.57
N ASN A 120 6.45 -14.73 -5.83
CA ASN A 120 7.89 -14.52 -5.81
C ASN A 120 8.54 -14.83 -7.17
N HIS A 121 8.18 -15.94 -7.81
CA HIS A 121 8.77 -16.36 -9.08
C HIS A 121 8.52 -15.36 -10.22
N TYR A 122 7.34 -14.75 -10.25
CA TYR A 122 6.90 -13.80 -11.28
C TYR A 122 7.03 -12.32 -10.84
N LYS A 123 7.53 -12.05 -9.63
CA LYS A 123 7.55 -10.69 -9.05
C LYS A 123 6.18 -10.00 -9.17
N THR A 124 5.15 -10.72 -8.76
CA THR A 124 3.74 -10.29 -8.80
C THR A 124 3.18 -10.43 -7.39
N SER A 125 2.36 -9.49 -6.94
CA SER A 125 1.81 -9.56 -5.59
C SER A 125 0.82 -10.73 -5.43
N ARG A 126 0.70 -11.27 -4.22
CA ARG A 126 -0.32 -12.27 -3.91
C ARG A 126 -1.75 -11.72 -4.09
N HIS A 127 -1.94 -10.42 -3.83
CA HIS A 127 -3.21 -9.72 -3.99
C HIS A 127 -3.62 -9.61 -5.48
N PHE A 128 -2.64 -9.38 -6.36
CA PHE A 128 -2.85 -9.42 -7.81
C PHE A 128 -3.32 -10.79 -8.26
N ILE A 129 -2.61 -11.84 -7.82
CA ILE A 129 -2.97 -13.23 -8.14
C ILE A 129 -4.36 -13.56 -7.59
N ALA A 130 -4.68 -13.15 -6.36
CA ALA A 130 -6.00 -13.36 -5.75
C ALA A 130 -7.11 -12.71 -6.59
N ARG A 131 -6.99 -11.43 -6.98
CA ARG A 131 -8.00 -10.77 -7.84
C ARG A 131 -8.17 -11.50 -9.17
N SER A 132 -7.07 -11.94 -9.79
CA SER A 132 -7.14 -12.69 -11.05
C SER A 132 -7.80 -14.07 -10.88
N LEU A 133 -7.47 -14.81 -9.82
CA LEU A 133 -8.08 -16.10 -9.46
C LEU A 133 -9.59 -15.95 -9.25
N ASN A 134 -9.98 -14.94 -8.48
CA ASN A 134 -11.35 -14.74 -8.02
C ASN A 134 -12.27 -14.18 -9.12
N LYS A 135 -11.71 -13.57 -10.17
CA LYS A 135 -12.45 -12.93 -11.28
C LYS A 135 -13.45 -11.86 -10.82
N LYS A 136 -13.22 -11.30 -9.63
CA LYS A 136 -13.99 -10.24 -8.97
C LYS A 136 -13.04 -9.42 -8.11
N VAL A 137 -13.51 -8.29 -7.59
CA VAL A 137 -12.76 -7.41 -6.69
C VAL A 137 -12.63 -8.07 -5.31
N ASP A 138 -11.76 -9.07 -5.20
CA ASP A 138 -11.39 -9.81 -3.99
C ASP A 138 -9.89 -10.10 -4.04
N TYR A 139 -9.15 -9.41 -3.17
CA TYR A 139 -7.68 -9.41 -3.13
C TYR A 139 -7.11 -10.35 -2.06
N ASP A 140 -7.95 -10.92 -1.20
CA ASP A 140 -7.51 -11.67 -0.03
C ASP A 140 -7.67 -13.17 -0.23
N THR A 141 -8.77 -13.60 -0.84
CA THR A 141 -9.09 -15.03 -0.98
C THR A 141 -8.15 -15.70 -1.97
N GLN A 142 -7.35 -16.66 -1.50
CA GLN A 142 -6.35 -17.40 -2.29
C GLN A 142 -6.65 -18.90 -2.30
N ASN A 143 -7.88 -19.27 -2.65
CA ASN A 143 -8.23 -20.68 -2.85
C ASN A 143 -7.72 -21.12 -4.22
N VAL A 144 -6.85 -22.12 -4.26
CA VAL A 144 -6.26 -22.62 -5.50
C VAL A 144 -6.23 -24.14 -5.54
N THR A 145 -6.51 -24.68 -6.72
CA THR A 145 -6.48 -26.10 -7.07
C THR A 145 -5.67 -26.31 -8.35
N ASN A 146 -5.07 -27.50 -8.51
CA ASN A 146 -4.29 -27.82 -9.72
C ASN A 146 -5.15 -27.64 -10.98
N GLY A 147 -4.64 -26.86 -11.93
CA GLY A 147 -5.37 -26.51 -13.16
C GLY A 147 -6.01 -25.12 -13.14
N ASP A 148 -6.13 -24.48 -11.97
CA ASP A 148 -6.60 -23.09 -11.89
C ASP A 148 -5.68 -22.16 -12.66
N LYS A 149 -6.26 -21.12 -13.25
CA LYS A 149 -5.55 -20.14 -14.07
C LYS A 149 -5.64 -18.77 -13.46
N PHE A 150 -4.54 -18.04 -13.51
CA PHE A 150 -4.46 -16.66 -13.06
C PHE A 150 -3.39 -15.89 -13.84
N ASN A 151 -3.55 -14.58 -13.87
CA ASN A 151 -2.58 -13.67 -14.46
C ASN A 151 -1.45 -13.38 -13.47
N VAL A 152 -0.27 -13.22 -14.03
CA VAL A 152 0.94 -12.73 -13.38
C VAL A 152 1.60 -11.70 -14.30
N PHE A 153 2.47 -10.85 -13.74
CA PHE A 153 3.35 -10.05 -14.58
C PHE A 153 4.32 -10.96 -15.33
N ARG A 154 4.54 -10.62 -16.59
CA ARG A 154 5.52 -11.27 -17.44
C ARG A 154 6.94 -11.05 -16.92
N LYS A 155 7.73 -12.12 -16.93
CA LYS A 155 9.12 -12.07 -16.44
C LYS A 155 10.08 -11.41 -17.44
N ASP A 156 9.73 -11.42 -18.72
CA ASP A 156 10.49 -10.83 -19.81
C ASP A 156 10.22 -9.33 -19.99
N LYS A 157 9.34 -8.74 -19.17
CA LYS A 157 8.99 -7.33 -19.21
C LYS A 157 9.60 -6.57 -18.02
N ASP A 158 10.30 -5.48 -18.32
CA ASP A 158 10.80 -4.54 -17.32
C ASP A 158 9.81 -3.37 -17.22
N VAL A 159 8.98 -3.40 -16.18
CA VAL A 159 7.83 -2.51 -16.03
C VAL A 159 7.95 -1.72 -14.76
N ASP A 160 7.84 -0.41 -14.90
CA ASP A 160 7.69 0.53 -13.80
C ASP A 160 6.29 1.17 -13.88
N PHE A 161 5.79 1.64 -12.74
CA PHE A 161 4.49 2.30 -12.63
C PHE A 161 4.65 3.79 -12.35
N HIS A 162 3.77 4.60 -12.94
CA HIS A 162 3.80 6.05 -12.79
C HIS A 162 2.41 6.57 -12.43
N LEU A 163 2.35 7.36 -11.37
CA LEU A 163 1.14 8.05 -10.91
C LEU A 163 1.36 9.54 -11.16
N VAL A 164 0.44 10.19 -11.86
CA VAL A 164 0.44 11.64 -12.04
C VAL A 164 -0.76 12.19 -11.29
N VAL A 165 -0.53 13.04 -10.31
CA VAL A 165 -1.59 13.74 -9.59
C VAL A 165 -1.63 15.18 -10.06
N ASP A 166 -2.75 15.55 -10.67
CA ASP A 166 -3.08 16.93 -10.93
C ASP A 166 -3.75 17.52 -9.70
N ILE A 167 -3.03 18.42 -9.04
CA ILE A 167 -3.49 19.00 -7.79
C ILE A 167 -4.61 20.03 -7.99
N THR A 168 -4.82 20.55 -9.19
CA THR A 168 -5.90 21.52 -9.46
C THR A 168 -7.22 20.83 -9.82
N ARG A 169 -7.12 19.61 -10.36
CA ARG A 169 -8.25 18.78 -10.79
C ARG A 169 -8.64 17.71 -9.76
N SER A 170 -7.85 17.50 -8.71
CA SER A 170 -8.05 16.41 -7.75
C SER A 170 -8.20 15.06 -8.43
N LYS A 171 -7.33 14.81 -9.43
CA LYS A 171 -7.38 13.64 -10.31
C LYS A 171 -6.00 13.00 -10.43
N LEU A 172 -5.98 11.67 -10.44
CA LEU A 172 -4.78 10.85 -10.56
C LEU A 172 -4.84 10.04 -11.86
N TRP A 173 -3.79 10.06 -12.67
CA TRP A 173 -3.60 9.18 -13.82
C TRP A 173 -2.58 8.11 -13.47
N PHE A 174 -2.92 6.85 -13.71
CA PHE A 174 -2.09 5.70 -13.42
C PHE A 174 -1.62 5.06 -14.72
N TYR A 175 -0.32 5.06 -14.94
CA TYR A 175 0.34 4.48 -16.10
C TYR A 175 1.21 3.29 -15.72
N TYR A 176 1.42 2.38 -16.67
CA TYR A 176 2.65 1.59 -16.69
C TYR A 176 3.57 2.09 -17.81
N HIS A 177 4.87 1.88 -17.62
CA HIS A 177 5.90 2.06 -18.64
C HIS A 177 6.65 0.75 -18.83
N ASP A 178 6.58 0.18 -20.04
CA ASP A 178 7.40 -0.95 -20.44
C ASP A 178 8.72 -0.43 -21.01
N LYS A 179 9.78 -0.54 -20.21
CA LYS A 179 11.10 0.00 -20.55
C LYS A 179 11.77 -0.74 -21.72
N SER A 180 11.28 -1.93 -22.06
CA SER A 180 11.83 -2.70 -23.18
C SER A 180 11.33 -2.20 -24.53
N SER A 181 10.07 -1.79 -24.61
CA SER A 181 9.45 -1.21 -25.82
C SER A 181 9.40 0.32 -25.79
N ASP A 182 9.74 0.93 -24.65
CA ASP A 182 9.51 2.34 -24.34
C ASP A 182 8.03 2.76 -24.46
N GLU A 183 7.12 1.80 -24.23
CA GLU A 183 5.67 2.01 -24.35
C GLU A 183 5.09 2.49 -23.02
N ARG A 184 4.38 3.60 -23.04
CA ARG A 184 3.60 4.12 -21.92
C ARG A 184 2.13 3.89 -22.16
N VAL A 185 1.43 3.34 -21.17
CA VAL A 185 -0.01 3.09 -21.28
C VAL A 185 -0.75 3.60 -20.06
N LEU A 186 -1.77 4.44 -20.31
CA LEU A 186 -2.73 4.86 -19.30
C LEU A 186 -3.62 3.68 -18.92
N LEU A 187 -3.50 3.25 -17.66
CA LEU A 187 -4.32 2.19 -17.08
C LEU A 187 -5.65 2.71 -16.56
N LYS A 188 -5.62 3.78 -15.75
CA LYS A 188 -6.84 4.31 -15.13
C LYS A 188 -6.69 5.74 -14.66
N THR A 189 -7.80 6.46 -14.61
CA THR A 189 -7.93 7.73 -13.92
C THR A 189 -8.76 7.59 -12.66
N TYR A 190 -8.34 8.24 -11.56
CA TYR A 190 -9.02 8.20 -10.27
C TYR A 190 -9.35 9.60 -9.77
N PRO A 191 -10.55 9.84 -9.21
CA PRO A 191 -10.75 10.99 -8.35
C PRO A 191 -9.99 10.78 -7.03
N VAL A 192 -9.33 11.82 -6.55
CA VAL A 192 -8.55 11.77 -5.30
C VAL A 192 -8.89 12.92 -4.38
N GLY A 193 -8.77 12.72 -3.07
CA GLY A 193 -8.77 13.81 -2.10
C GLY A 193 -7.37 14.34 -1.85
N LEU A 194 -7.24 15.66 -1.72
CA LEU A 194 -5.96 16.34 -1.57
C LEU A 194 -5.94 17.20 -0.31
N GLY A 195 -4.79 17.80 -0.03
CA GLY A 195 -4.55 18.66 1.11
C GLY A 195 -5.39 19.93 1.07
N ARG A 196 -5.77 20.45 2.24
CA ARG A 196 -6.47 21.74 2.38
C ARG A 196 -5.70 22.89 1.74
N ALA A 197 -6.41 23.94 1.36
CA ALA A 197 -5.79 25.16 0.86
C ALA A 197 -4.80 25.76 1.88
N ASP A 198 -3.62 26.13 1.39
CA ASP A 198 -2.58 26.79 2.15
C ASP A 198 -1.76 27.67 1.19
N THR A 199 -2.05 28.97 1.19
CA THR A 199 -1.42 29.94 0.30
C THR A 199 0.06 30.18 0.62
N MET A 200 0.56 29.70 1.76
CA MET A 200 1.97 29.76 2.11
C MET A 200 2.76 28.61 1.47
N LYS A 201 2.08 27.55 1.00
CA LYS A 201 2.72 26.44 0.28
C LYS A 201 2.91 26.78 -1.19
N ALA A 202 4.02 26.32 -1.77
CA ALA A 202 4.35 26.54 -3.18
C ALA A 202 3.30 25.94 -4.14
N SER A 203 2.66 24.84 -3.73
CA SER A 203 1.55 24.20 -4.42
C SER A 203 0.22 24.97 -4.29
N GLY A 204 0.07 25.83 -3.27
CA GLY A 204 -1.18 26.49 -2.88
C GLY A 204 -2.09 25.65 -1.98
N ILE A 205 -1.69 24.42 -1.67
CA ILE A 205 -2.41 23.48 -0.80
C ILE A 205 -1.40 22.71 0.08
N LEU A 206 -1.87 21.99 1.10
CA LEU A 206 -0.99 21.19 1.97
C LEU A 206 -0.32 20.02 1.24
N THR A 207 -0.92 19.52 0.15
CA THR A 207 -0.27 18.53 -0.71
C THR A 207 0.85 19.20 -1.52
N PRO A 208 2.08 18.67 -1.51
CA PRO A 208 3.19 19.29 -2.22
C PRO A 208 3.13 19.06 -3.73
N ILE A 209 4.06 19.70 -4.44
CA ILE A 209 4.42 19.34 -5.81
C ILE A 209 5.80 18.67 -5.82
N GLY A 210 6.06 17.90 -6.88
CA GLY A 210 7.33 17.21 -7.12
C GLY A 210 7.17 15.73 -7.42
N LYS A 211 8.30 15.05 -7.65
CA LYS A 211 8.36 13.63 -8.02
C LYS A 211 8.95 12.82 -6.87
N TYR A 212 8.28 11.75 -6.49
CA TYR A 212 8.65 10.87 -5.38
C TYR A 212 8.62 9.41 -5.82
N SER A 213 9.42 8.56 -5.18
CA SER A 213 9.21 7.11 -5.25
C SER A 213 8.24 6.66 -4.15
N LEU A 214 7.43 5.63 -4.41
CA LEU A 214 6.63 4.98 -3.38
C LEU A 214 7.46 3.95 -2.61
N GLY A 215 7.19 3.83 -1.31
CA GLY A 215 7.85 2.88 -0.43
C GLY A 215 7.22 1.49 -0.44
N ASP A 216 8.01 0.50 -0.02
CA ASP A 216 7.61 -0.91 0.12
C ASP A 216 6.98 -1.24 1.49
N LYS A 217 7.21 -0.39 2.49
CA LYS A 217 6.64 -0.51 3.85
C LYS A 217 5.21 0.02 3.91
N ILE A 218 4.30 -0.72 3.30
CA ILE A 218 2.87 -0.37 3.23
C ILE A 218 2.17 -0.79 4.51
N ALA A 219 1.47 0.14 5.17
CA ALA A 219 0.65 -0.18 6.32
C ALA A 219 -0.71 -0.73 5.89
N VAL A 220 -1.15 -1.79 6.57
CA VAL A 220 -2.42 -2.48 6.35
C VAL A 220 -3.27 -2.32 7.59
N TYR A 221 -4.46 -1.74 7.44
CA TYR A 221 -5.38 -1.51 8.55
C TYR A 221 -6.65 -2.33 8.39
N ARG A 222 -7.09 -2.91 9.49
CA ARG A 222 -8.32 -3.72 9.59
C ARG A 222 -9.21 -3.16 10.70
N PRO A 223 -10.53 -3.43 10.68
CA PRO A 223 -11.41 -3.03 11.76
C PRO A 223 -10.88 -3.42 13.14
N GLY A 224 -10.89 -2.46 14.07
CA GLY A 224 -10.41 -2.62 15.44
C GLY A 224 -8.90 -2.44 15.64
N TYR A 225 -8.09 -2.30 14.58
CA TYR A 225 -6.66 -2.01 14.71
C TYR A 225 -6.43 -0.58 15.19
N LYS A 226 -5.85 -0.43 16.38
CA LYS A 226 -5.58 0.88 17.01
C LYS A 226 -4.10 1.24 16.94
N GLY A 227 -3.81 2.49 16.57
CA GLY A 227 -2.47 3.08 16.60
C GLY A 227 -2.48 4.45 17.28
N ILE A 228 -1.34 5.12 17.32
CA ILE A 228 -1.22 6.49 17.80
C ILE A 228 -1.25 7.45 16.60
N TYR A 229 -2.16 8.40 16.63
CA TYR A 229 -2.27 9.47 15.64
C TYR A 229 -2.57 10.78 16.36
N ASN A 230 -1.77 11.82 16.12
CA ASN A 230 -1.86 13.11 16.79
C ASN A 230 -1.86 13.01 18.33
N GLY A 231 -1.07 12.09 18.88
CA GLY A 231 -0.97 11.85 20.32
C GLY A 231 -2.15 11.05 20.91
N GLU A 232 -3.13 10.67 20.10
CA GLU A 232 -4.31 9.93 20.54
C GLU A 232 -4.31 8.50 20.04
N ARG A 233 -4.82 7.58 20.87
CA ARG A 233 -5.00 6.18 20.49
C ARG A 233 -6.33 6.01 19.74
N ILE A 234 -6.27 6.00 18.42
CA ILE A 234 -7.42 5.89 17.53
C ILE A 234 -7.36 4.61 16.67
N GLU A 235 -8.48 4.22 16.09
CA GLU A 235 -8.50 3.15 15.09
C GLU A 235 -8.01 3.67 13.75
N MET A 236 -6.91 3.13 13.24
CA MET A 236 -6.19 3.71 12.10
C MET A 236 -7.03 3.74 10.82
N MET A 237 -7.98 2.81 10.68
CA MET A 237 -8.89 2.76 9.54
C MET A 237 -9.84 3.97 9.46
N THR A 238 -10.06 4.68 10.58
CA THR A 238 -10.84 5.94 10.60
C THR A 238 -10.02 7.15 10.16
N VAL A 239 -8.74 6.98 9.86
CA VAL A 239 -7.82 8.03 9.41
C VAL A 239 -7.28 7.71 8.01
N PHE A 240 -6.74 6.50 7.85
CA PHE A 240 -5.99 6.09 6.65
C PHE A 240 -6.73 5.06 5.78
N GLY A 241 -7.98 4.74 6.10
CA GLY A 241 -8.69 3.65 5.42
C GLY A 241 -7.96 2.32 5.58
N THR A 242 -8.01 1.45 4.56
CA THR A 242 -7.47 0.08 4.65
C THR A 242 -5.98 -0.05 4.37
N ARG A 243 -5.37 0.96 3.74
CA ARG A 243 -3.98 0.95 3.27
C ARG A 243 -3.36 2.34 3.36
N TRP A 244 -2.08 2.39 3.69
CA TRP A 244 -1.25 3.59 3.53
C TRP A 244 0.08 3.23 2.87
N ILE A 245 0.30 3.76 1.66
CA ILE A 245 1.49 3.61 0.83
C ILE A 245 2.33 4.88 1.01
N PRO A 246 3.45 4.83 1.75
CA PRO A 246 4.25 6.02 2.02
C PRO A 246 5.03 6.47 0.79
N PHE A 247 5.37 7.76 0.72
CA PHE A 247 6.47 8.21 -0.12
C PHE A 247 7.80 7.78 0.52
N ASP A 248 8.75 7.31 -0.29
CA ASP A 248 10.06 6.84 0.19
C ASP A 248 11.15 7.90 -0.02
N LYS A 249 11.32 8.39 -1.25
CA LYS A 249 12.40 9.31 -1.62
C LYS A 249 11.92 10.43 -2.52
N GLU A 250 12.52 11.60 -2.34
CA GLU A 250 12.46 12.73 -3.27
C GLU A 250 13.28 12.39 -4.53
N ILE A 251 12.68 12.57 -5.70
CA ILE A 251 13.32 12.29 -6.99
C ILE A 251 13.69 13.60 -7.70
N SER A 252 12.73 14.52 -7.85
CA SER A 252 12.96 15.80 -8.51
C SER A 252 11.90 16.83 -8.15
N GLU A 253 12.30 18.10 -8.07
CA GLU A 253 11.40 19.26 -7.93
C GLU A 253 10.45 19.19 -6.72
N CYS A 254 10.86 18.50 -5.66
CA CYS A 254 10.07 18.33 -4.44
C CYS A 254 10.03 19.61 -3.62
N THR A 255 8.83 20.11 -3.31
CA THR A 255 8.66 21.26 -2.42
C THR A 255 8.62 20.89 -0.94
N GLU A 256 8.45 19.61 -0.63
CA GLU A 256 8.40 19.07 0.73
C GLU A 256 9.12 17.71 0.79
N PRO A 257 9.66 17.32 1.96
CA PRO A 257 10.27 16.00 2.14
C PRO A 257 9.23 14.88 2.05
N ALA A 258 9.66 13.69 1.60
CA ALA A 258 8.81 12.51 1.45
C ALA A 258 8.24 12.01 2.78
N LYS A 259 8.98 12.19 3.86
CA LYS A 259 8.64 11.64 5.18
C LYS A 259 7.29 12.15 5.68
N GLY A 260 6.40 11.21 6.02
CA GLY A 260 5.07 11.50 6.56
C GLY A 260 4.00 11.77 5.51
N LEU A 261 4.39 11.76 4.22
CA LEU A 261 3.48 11.84 3.09
C LEU A 261 3.24 10.47 2.49
N GLY A 262 2.14 10.34 1.76
CA GLY A 262 1.80 9.12 1.07
C GLY A 262 0.41 9.15 0.46
N ILE A 263 0.01 7.96 0.01
CA ILE A 263 -1.28 7.66 -0.57
C ILE A 263 -2.02 6.75 0.40
N HIS A 264 -3.26 7.05 0.75
CA HIS A 264 -4.05 6.18 1.62
C HIS A 264 -5.52 6.06 1.20
N GLY A 265 -6.21 5.11 1.82
CA GLY A 265 -7.65 4.95 1.67
C GLY A 265 -8.44 6.03 2.40
N ALA A 266 -9.67 6.27 1.96
CA ALA A 266 -10.58 7.20 2.61
C ALA A 266 -10.95 6.69 4.01
N PRO A 267 -11.20 7.60 4.97
CA PRO A 267 -11.47 7.23 6.35
C PRO A 267 -12.80 6.48 6.47
N TRP A 268 -12.84 5.51 7.38
CA TRP A 268 -14.09 4.82 7.71
C TRP A 268 -14.74 5.45 8.93
N VAL A 269 -16.00 5.89 8.78
CA VAL A 269 -16.77 6.59 9.82
C VAL A 269 -17.93 5.74 10.31
N TRP A 270 -18.35 5.97 11.55
CA TRP A 270 -19.53 5.30 12.11
C TRP A 270 -20.80 5.92 11.53
N ASN A 271 -21.62 5.13 10.86
CA ASN A 271 -22.92 5.56 10.36
C ASN A 271 -24.01 5.17 11.37
N GLU A 272 -24.62 6.15 12.02
CA GLU A 272 -25.67 5.93 13.03
C GLU A 272 -26.93 5.26 12.46
N LYS A 273 -27.24 5.48 11.19
CA LYS A 273 -28.43 4.89 10.54
C LYS A 273 -28.24 3.40 10.30
N THR A 274 -27.07 2.99 9.83
CA THR A 274 -26.79 1.58 9.51
C THR A 274 -26.16 0.83 10.68
N ARG A 275 -25.71 1.55 11.72
CA ARG A 275 -24.99 1.03 12.90
C ARG A 275 -23.76 0.23 12.49
N ARG A 276 -23.06 0.69 11.46
CA ARG A 276 -21.88 0.06 10.89
C ARG A 276 -20.86 1.13 10.53
N LYS A 277 -19.61 0.71 10.44
CA LYS A 277 -18.58 1.54 9.82
C LYS A 277 -18.73 1.47 8.32
N GLU A 278 -18.69 2.63 7.70
CA GLU A 278 -18.76 2.80 6.26
C GLU A 278 -17.62 3.72 5.83
N GLU A 279 -17.12 3.50 4.63
CA GLU A 279 -16.19 4.43 4.01
C GLU A 279 -16.85 5.80 3.87
N SER A 280 -16.20 6.84 4.38
CA SER A 280 -16.56 8.22 4.07
C SER A 280 -15.94 8.59 2.74
N LEU A 281 -16.79 8.96 1.78
CA LEU A 281 -16.34 9.51 0.51
C LEU A 281 -16.18 11.04 0.59
N ASP A 282 -16.50 11.64 1.73
CA ASP A 282 -16.27 13.06 2.00
C ASP A 282 -14.77 13.35 1.86
N GLY A 283 -14.43 14.39 1.10
CA GLY A 283 -13.05 14.73 0.77
C GLY A 283 -12.52 14.11 -0.52
N ILE A 284 -13.17 13.11 -1.14
CA ILE A 284 -12.74 12.60 -2.46
C ILE A 284 -13.14 13.60 -3.55
N GLY A 285 -12.16 14.08 -4.32
CA GLY A 285 -12.34 15.17 -5.27
C GLY A 285 -12.26 16.56 -4.64
N GLU A 286 -11.95 16.65 -3.35
CA GLU A 286 -11.90 17.89 -2.57
C GLU A 286 -10.54 18.10 -1.90
N TYR A 287 -10.37 19.26 -1.26
CA TYR A 287 -9.16 19.71 -0.57
C TYR A 287 -9.37 19.68 0.95
N ASP A 288 -9.26 18.50 1.57
CA ASP A 288 -9.60 18.29 2.99
C ASP A 288 -8.50 17.56 3.81
N SER A 289 -7.49 17.00 3.16
CA SER A 289 -6.44 16.24 3.86
C SER A 289 -5.38 17.14 4.53
N ASP A 290 -4.53 16.52 5.36
CA ASP A 290 -3.33 17.16 5.94
C ASP A 290 -2.12 17.08 5.00
N GLY A 291 -2.34 16.88 3.70
CA GLY A 291 -1.31 16.88 2.66
C GLY A 291 -1.11 15.54 1.94
N CYS A 292 -1.62 14.44 2.48
CA CYS A 292 -1.62 13.13 1.81
C CYS A 292 -2.70 13.04 0.69
N ILE A 293 -2.57 12.03 -0.17
CA ILE A 293 -3.53 11.73 -1.22
C ILE A 293 -4.51 10.67 -0.73
N ARG A 294 -5.81 10.97 -0.79
CA ARG A 294 -6.89 10.04 -0.41
C ARG A 294 -7.50 9.38 -1.65
N LEU A 295 -7.64 8.07 -1.62
CA LEU A 295 -8.38 7.28 -2.62
C LEU A 295 -9.53 6.54 -1.96
N ARG A 296 -10.51 6.13 -2.75
CA ARG A 296 -11.54 5.18 -2.27
C ARG A 296 -10.90 3.85 -1.92
N THR A 297 -11.55 3.07 -1.07
CA THR A 297 -11.07 1.77 -0.58
C THR A 297 -10.87 0.82 -1.74
N ALA A 298 -11.83 0.78 -2.66
CA ALA A 298 -11.72 -0.05 -3.87
C ALA A 298 -10.50 0.31 -4.73
N ASP A 299 -10.19 1.60 -4.82
CA ASP A 299 -9.11 2.12 -5.66
C ASP A 299 -7.73 1.96 -4.99
N ILE A 300 -7.61 2.16 -3.68
CA ILE A 300 -6.34 1.96 -2.97
C ILE A 300 -5.98 0.46 -2.87
N GLU A 301 -6.95 -0.42 -2.68
CA GLU A 301 -6.72 -1.88 -2.68
C GLU A 301 -6.29 -2.37 -4.08
N GLU A 302 -6.89 -1.81 -5.12
CA GLU A 302 -6.48 -2.05 -6.51
C GLU A 302 -5.05 -1.59 -6.78
N LEU A 303 -4.75 -0.33 -6.46
CA LEU A 303 -3.43 0.23 -6.65
C LEU A 303 -2.38 -0.60 -5.89
N PHE A 304 -2.63 -0.86 -4.61
CA PHE A 304 -1.78 -1.70 -3.75
C PHE A 304 -1.50 -3.06 -4.37
N ALA A 305 -2.54 -3.75 -4.86
CA ALA A 305 -2.38 -5.07 -5.46
C ALA A 305 -1.48 -5.03 -6.70
N ILE A 306 -1.49 -3.94 -7.47
CA ILE A 306 -0.75 -3.83 -8.73
C ILE A 306 0.69 -3.37 -8.48
N VAL A 307 0.91 -2.36 -7.65
CA VAL A 307 2.17 -1.61 -7.60
C VAL A 307 3.21 -2.18 -6.64
N ILE A 308 2.81 -2.90 -5.59
CA ILE A 308 3.71 -3.27 -4.47
C ILE A 308 4.95 -4.09 -4.88
N THR A 309 4.90 -4.81 -6.01
CA THR A 309 6.03 -5.64 -6.47
C THR A 309 6.90 -5.00 -7.54
N LYS A 310 6.64 -3.73 -7.91
CA LYS A 310 7.33 -3.04 -9.00
C LYS A 310 7.73 -1.62 -8.59
N PRO A 311 8.83 -1.06 -9.13
CA PRO A 311 9.16 0.34 -8.91
C PRO A 311 7.98 1.22 -9.32
N THR A 312 7.62 2.14 -8.43
CA THR A 312 6.46 3.01 -8.63
C THR A 312 6.83 4.42 -8.23
N TYR A 313 6.50 5.35 -9.11
CA TYR A 313 6.79 6.77 -8.96
C TYR A 313 5.50 7.55 -8.95
N ILE A 314 5.47 8.64 -8.20
CA ILE A 314 4.37 9.59 -8.20
C ILE A 314 4.90 10.99 -8.49
N GLN A 315 4.23 11.70 -9.37
CA GLN A 315 4.51 13.09 -9.68
C GLN A 315 3.28 13.93 -9.39
N LEU A 316 3.44 14.94 -8.54
CA LEU A 316 2.38 15.87 -8.16
C LEU A 316 2.64 17.20 -8.88
N VAL A 317 1.69 17.62 -9.72
CA VAL A 317 1.81 18.77 -10.63
C VAL A 317 0.55 19.62 -10.57
N LYS A 318 0.66 20.91 -10.94
CA LYS A 318 -0.49 21.81 -11.06
C LYS A 318 -1.37 21.47 -12.25
N ASP A 319 -0.76 21.05 -13.36
CA ASP A 319 -1.46 20.58 -14.55
C ASP A 319 -0.85 19.24 -14.97
N PHE A 320 -1.66 18.21 -15.21
CA PHE A 320 -1.17 16.90 -15.66
C PHE A 320 -0.32 16.98 -16.94
N ARG A 321 -0.54 18.03 -17.77
CA ARG A 321 0.23 18.26 -19.00
C ARG A 321 1.69 18.65 -18.74
N ASP A 322 1.98 19.12 -17.53
CA ASP A 322 3.35 19.44 -17.10
C ASP A 322 4.08 18.20 -16.55
N ALA A 323 3.42 17.05 -16.49
CA ALA A 323 4.02 15.83 -15.97
C ALA A 323 5.08 15.26 -16.93
N ASP A 324 6.19 14.83 -16.35
CA ASP A 324 7.29 14.15 -17.03
C ASP A 324 7.18 12.65 -16.77
N VAL A 325 6.31 12.02 -17.55
CA VAL A 325 6.08 10.57 -17.53
C VAL A 325 6.91 9.91 -18.63
N PRO A 326 7.78 8.93 -18.32
CA PRO A 326 8.60 8.29 -19.33
C PRO A 326 7.77 7.42 -20.29
N GLY A 327 8.34 7.18 -21.48
CA GLY A 327 7.73 6.37 -22.54
C GLY A 327 6.86 7.14 -23.53
N VAL A 328 6.54 6.46 -24.62
CA VAL A 328 5.71 6.94 -25.74
C VAL A 328 4.37 6.22 -25.71
N GLU A 329 3.28 6.98 -25.90
CA GLU A 329 1.91 6.45 -26.01
C GLU A 329 1.63 5.76 -27.36
#